data_AF-C1BI04-F1
#
_entry.id   AF-C1BI04-F1
#
_cell.length_a   1.000
_cell.length_b   1.000
_cell.length_c   1.000
_cell.angle_alpha   90.00
_cell.angle_beta   90.00
_cell.angle_gamma   90.00
#
_symmetry.space_group_name_H-M   'P 1'
#
loop_
_entity.id
_entity.type
_entity.pdbx_description
1 polymer ?
#
loop_
_entity_poly.entity_id
_entity_poly.type
_entity_poly.pdbx_seq_one_letter_code
_entity_poly.pdbx_strand_id
1 'polypeptide(L)' 'MFRRVVRASKFRHVFGQAVKNDQCYNDIRVSRVTWDSSFCALNPKFVAIIIEASGGGAFLVLPLLKYPRACCCCQQI' A
#
# COMPACT_ATOMS: atom_id res chain seq x y z
N MET A 1 29.86 -31.40 -16.76
CA MET A 1 28.68 -31.03 -15.94
C MET A 1 28.45 -29.52 -16.11
N PHE A 2 27.53 -29.11 -16.99
CA PHE A 2 27.29 -27.69 -17.27
C PHE A 2 26.78 -26.99 -16.01
N ARG A 3 27.62 -26.14 -15.41
CA ARG A 3 27.21 -25.25 -14.34
C ARG A 3 26.09 -24.36 -14.88
N ARG A 4 24.90 -24.45 -14.29
CA ARG A 4 23.80 -23.54 -14.59
C ARG A 4 24.29 -22.13 -14.24
N VAL A 5 24.59 -21.32 -15.27
CA VAL A 5 25.22 -19.97 -15.18
C VAL A 5 24.36 -19.00 -14.37
N VAL A 6 23.10 -19.35 -14.14
CA VAL A 6 22.09 -18.50 -13.51
C VAL A 6 21.39 -19.23 -12.36
N ARG A 7 21.37 -18.59 -11.17
CA ARG A 7 20.62 -19.06 -9.99
C ARG A 7 19.14 -19.19 -10.34
N ALA A 8 18.61 -20.40 -10.37
CA ALA A 8 17.18 -20.62 -10.57
C ALA A 8 16.38 -19.96 -9.43
N SER A 9 15.52 -19.01 -9.77
CA SER A 9 14.53 -18.45 -8.86
C SER A 9 13.22 -18.36 -9.63
N LYS A 10 12.13 -18.85 -9.01
CA LYS A 10 10.77 -18.76 -9.56
C LYS A 10 10.27 -17.31 -9.63
N PHE A 11 10.94 -16.40 -8.92
CA PHE A 11 10.55 -15.00 -8.80
C PHE A 11 11.32 -14.06 -9.75
N ARG A 12 12.10 -14.60 -10.71
CA ARG A 12 12.89 -13.79 -11.66
C ARG A 12 12.08 -12.85 -12.53
N HIS A 13 10.77 -13.09 -12.66
CA HIS A 13 9.86 -12.32 -13.49
C HIS A 13 8.69 -11.73 -12.67
N VAL A 14 8.88 -11.55 -11.35
CA VAL A 14 7.89 -10.84 -10.53
C VAL A 14 8.07 -9.35 -10.71
N PHE A 15 7.00 -8.66 -11.08
CA PHE A 15 6.95 -7.20 -11.19
C PHE A 15 5.70 -6.67 -10.47
N GLY A 16 5.83 -5.50 -9.86
CA GLY A 16 4.70 -4.78 -9.30
C GLY A 16 3.93 -4.06 -10.41
N GLN A 17 2.60 -4.12 -10.36
CA GLN A 17 1.73 -3.34 -11.25
C GLN A 17 0.96 -2.34 -10.40
N ALA A 18 1.15 -1.05 -10.67
CA ALA A 18 0.36 0.00 -10.04
C ALA A 18 -1.10 -0.08 -10.51
N VAL A 19 -2.01 0.23 -9.61
CA VAL A 19 -3.44 0.24 -9.90
C VAL A 19 -3.79 1.56 -10.61
N LYS A 20 -4.83 1.55 -11.46
CA LYS A 20 -5.34 2.76 -12.13
C LYS A 20 -5.92 3.74 -11.10
N ASN A 21 -5.77 5.04 -11.36
CA ASN A 21 -6.26 6.12 -10.48
C ASN A 21 -7.74 6.01 -10.10
N ASP A 22 -8.59 5.47 -10.99
CA ASP A 22 -10.03 5.27 -10.73
C ASP A 22 -10.33 4.25 -9.63
N GLN A 23 -9.34 3.43 -9.29
CA GLN A 23 -9.41 2.38 -8.26
C GLN A 23 -8.56 2.74 -7.04
N CYS A 24 -7.97 3.94 -7.04
CA CYS A 24 -7.23 4.48 -5.92
C CYS A 24 -8.16 5.31 -5.02
N TYR A 25 -7.82 5.39 -3.74
CA TYR A 25 -8.46 6.33 -2.84
C TYR A 25 -7.74 7.68 -2.94
N ASN A 26 -8.41 8.67 -3.53
CA ASN A 26 -7.89 10.02 -3.70
C ASN A 26 -8.34 10.94 -2.55
N ASP A 27 -7.68 12.10 -2.43
CA ASP A 27 -8.00 13.16 -1.45
C ASP A 27 -7.87 12.77 0.04
N ILE A 28 -7.05 11.77 0.36
CA ILE A 28 -6.73 11.42 1.75
C ILE A 28 -5.51 12.22 2.22
N ARG A 29 -5.70 13.02 3.27
CA ARG A 29 -4.62 13.76 3.94
C ARG A 29 -3.87 12.84 4.90
N VAL A 30 -2.87 12.12 4.38
CA VAL A 30 -2.01 11.23 5.18
C VAL A 30 -1.20 12.04 6.20
N SER A 31 -1.00 11.45 7.38
CA SER A 31 -0.17 12.06 8.42
C SER A 31 1.26 12.32 7.94
N ARG A 32 1.77 13.52 8.22
CA ARG A 32 3.15 13.94 7.91
C ARG A 32 4.13 13.69 9.07
N VAL A 33 3.65 13.02 10.11
CA VAL A 33 4.47 12.74 11.30
C VAL A 33 5.59 11.78 10.91
N THR A 34 6.84 12.15 11.21
CA THR A 34 8.01 11.29 10.96
C THR A 34 8.02 10.15 11.98
N TRP A 35 7.55 8.98 11.56
CA TRP A 35 7.52 7.77 12.36
C TRP A 35 7.87 6.56 11.48
N ASP A 36 8.69 5.63 11.97
CA ASP A 36 9.17 4.47 11.19
C ASP A 36 8.11 3.38 10.94
N SER A 37 6.85 3.61 11.36
CA SER A 37 5.77 2.65 11.11
C SER A 37 5.09 2.90 9.78
N SER A 38 4.53 1.83 9.21
CA SER A 38 3.64 1.91 8.06
C SER A 38 2.39 2.73 8.43
N PHE A 39 2.17 3.87 7.75
CA PHE A 39 0.99 4.73 7.95
C PHE A 39 -0.34 4.11 7.51
N CYS A 40 -0.29 2.93 6.87
CA CYS A 40 -1.47 2.20 6.41
C CYS A 40 -1.44 0.74 6.87
N ALA A 41 -2.61 0.22 7.26
CA ALA A 41 -2.84 -1.19 7.57
C ALA A 41 -4.03 -1.71 6.76
N LEU A 42 -3.97 -2.96 6.32
CA LEU A 42 -4.94 -3.55 5.41
C LEU A 42 -5.45 -4.88 5.95
N ASN A 43 -6.74 -5.12 5.76
CA ASN A 43 -7.42 -6.38 5.95
C ASN A 43 -8.26 -6.64 4.69
N PRO A 44 -8.48 -7.87 4.22
CA PRO A 44 -9.40 -8.21 3.13
C PRO A 44 -10.74 -7.44 3.04
N LYS A 45 -11.25 -6.90 4.16
CA LYS A 45 -12.49 -6.10 4.21
C LYS A 45 -12.27 -4.59 4.31
N PHE A 46 -11.19 -4.13 4.92
CA PHE A 46 -11.00 -2.73 5.29
C PHE A 46 -9.57 -2.25 5.14
N VAL A 47 -9.43 -0.96 4.88
CA VAL A 47 -8.17 -0.22 4.86
C VAL A 47 -8.19 0.80 5.99
N ALA A 48 -7.15 0.83 6.82
CA ALA A 48 -6.94 1.85 7.83
C ALA A 48 -5.74 2.72 7.45
N ILE A 49 -5.89 4.05 7.48
CA ILE A 49 -4.85 5.03 7.14
C ILE A 49 -4.78 6.09 8.23
N ILE A 50 -3.57 6.40 8.70
CA ILE A 50 -3.36 7.49 9.65
C ILE A 50 -3.44 8.82 8.90
N ILE A 51 -4.34 9.70 9.35
CA ILE A 51 -4.57 11.00 8.72
C ILE A 51 -4.02 12.14 9.59
N GLU A 52 -3.68 13.25 8.96
CA GLU A 52 -3.30 14.47 9.66
C GLU A 52 -4.55 15.08 10.34
N ALA A 53 -4.45 15.33 11.64
CA ALA A 53 -5.51 15.96 12.44
C ALA A 53 -4.98 17.24 13.10
N SER A 54 -5.81 18.28 13.18
CA SER A 54 -5.45 19.59 13.75
C SER A 54 -5.31 19.58 15.28
N GLY A 55 -5.75 18.53 15.95
CA GLY A 55 -5.60 18.34 17.39
C GLY A 55 -5.75 16.86 17.77
N GLY A 56 -4.66 16.22 18.19
CA GLY A 56 -4.61 14.79 18.52
C GLY A 56 -4.23 13.90 17.32
N GLY A 57 -4.51 12.60 17.43
CA GLY A 57 -4.26 11.61 16.37
C GLY A 57 -5.58 11.04 15.83
N ALA A 58 -5.71 10.95 14.52
CA ALA A 58 -6.88 10.37 13.86
C ALA A 58 -6.47 9.36 12.78
N PHE A 59 -7.37 8.44 12.46
CA PHE A 59 -7.20 7.49 11.37
C PHE A 59 -8.54 7.29 10.65
N LEU A 60 -8.45 7.01 9.35
CA LEU A 60 -9.57 6.76 8.46
C LEU A 60 -9.71 5.25 8.22
N VAL A 61 -10.94 4.72 8.25
CA VAL A 61 -11.25 3.34 7.88
C VAL A 61 -12.15 3.32 6.66
N LEU A 62 -11.71 2.67 5.59
CA LEU A 62 -12.43 2.57 4.32
C LEU A 62 -12.76 1.10 3.98
N PRO A 63 -13.99 0.79 3.54
CA PRO A 63 -14.33 -0.54 3.07
C PRO A 63 -13.68 -0.84 1.71
N LEU A 64 -13.19 -2.07 1.54
CA LEU A 64 -12.66 -2.57 0.27
C LEU A 64 -13.82 -3.04 -0.62
N LEU A 65 -14.41 -2.11 -1.36
CA LEU A 65 -15.60 -2.36 -2.17
C LEU A 65 -15.34 -3.15 -3.48
N LYS A 66 -14.14 -3.03 -4.08
CA LYS A 66 -13.86 -3.62 -5.40
C LYS A 66 -12.50 -4.31 -5.57
N TYR A 67 -11.45 -3.93 -4.84
CA TYR A 67 -10.08 -4.41 -5.11
C TYR A 67 -9.34 -4.79 -3.82
N PRO A 68 -9.37 -6.07 -3.41
CA PRO A 68 -8.82 -6.49 -2.12
C PRO A 68 -7.29 -6.62 -2.08
N ARG A 69 -6.54 -6.13 -3.08
CA ARG A 69 -5.13 -6.55 -3.28
C ARG A 69 -4.07 -5.46 -3.38
N ALA A 70 -4.43 -4.18 -3.49
CA ALA A 70 -3.43 -3.11 -3.47
C ALA A 70 -4.08 -1.80 -3.06
N CYS A 71 -3.76 -1.33 -1.85
CA CYS A 71 -4.04 0.04 -1.47
C CYS A 71 -2.97 0.93 -2.10
N CYS A 72 -3.35 1.75 -3.08
CA CYS A 72 -2.47 2.74 -3.68
C CYS A 72 -2.17 3.95 -2.78
N CYS A 73 -2.50 3.93 -1.48
CA CYS A 73 -2.09 5.01 -0.58
C CYS A 73 -0.57 5.13 -0.44
N CYS A 74 0.20 4.07 -0.75
CA CYS A 74 1.66 4.12 -0.72
C CYS A 74 2.32 4.94 -1.85
N GLN A 75 1.57 5.50 -2.81
CA GLN A 75 2.19 6.34 -3.85
C GLN A 75 2.49 7.78 -3.40
N GLN A 76 2.10 8.18 -2.18
CA GLN A 76 2.25 9.55 -1.71
C GLN A 76 2.86 9.70 -0.30
N ILE A 77 3.59 8.69 0.19
CA ILE A 77 4.47 8.82 1.36
C ILE A 77 5.92 8.82 0.87
#